data_AF-A0A2A6RF61-F1
#
_entry.id   AF-A0A2A6RF61-F1
#
_cell.length_a   1.000
_cell.length_b   1.000
_cell.length_c   1.000
_cell.angle_alpha   90.00
_cell.angle_beta   90.00
_cell.angle_gamma   90.00
#
_symmetry.space_group_name_H-M   'P 1'
#
loop_
_entity.id
_entity.type
_entity.pdbx_description
1 polymer ?
#
loop_
_entity_poly.entity_id
_entity_poly.type
_entity_poly.pdbx_seq_one_letter_code
_entity_poly.pdbx_strand_id
1 'polypeptide(L)'
;MYPEALPYLHCPVEPTVPLRLMPGARYGKDGALHSGMLHCESCGRRYPIRAGIADLLPRQRLPDSATQLTNWLPITARLYERVWRPRALPLLSGAALDYDYELPLLTGLAHAPGGGLIVDVACSSGLYARALERARGSAAGHVIGVDHAMPMLRQAQRLAQAEGLRISFVRAKAQALPFAPGSASIVTMGGSLNEIGDSHAALAQLRRILAPKGRCFLMCLVASAQPSGRALQRLLSLGGLEFLPLASLNQRMLSLGLRLRAQWRYGIVTFSLYQS
;
A
#
# COMPACT_ATOMS: atom_id res chain seq x y z
N MET A 1 -0.48 -10.25 13.80
CA MET A 1 -0.53 -8.79 13.91
C MET A 1 0.15 -8.43 15.21
N TYR A 2 1.13 -7.54 15.17
CA TYR A 2 1.80 -7.08 16.37
C TYR A 2 0.92 -6.05 17.10
N PRO A 3 0.78 -6.11 18.44
CA PRO A 3 -0.07 -5.19 19.21
C PRO A 3 0.21 -3.71 18.99
N GLU A 4 1.44 -3.35 18.61
CA GLU A 4 1.91 -2.02 18.25
C GLU A 4 1.11 -1.40 17.09
N ALA A 5 0.44 -2.22 16.27
CA ALA A 5 -0.43 -1.74 15.21
C ALA A 5 -1.80 -1.26 15.72
N LEU A 6 -2.29 -1.79 16.86
CA LEU A 6 -3.66 -1.54 17.34
C LEU A 6 -3.99 -0.05 17.56
N PRO A 7 -3.11 0.77 18.16
CA PRO A 7 -3.39 2.20 18.38
C PRO A 7 -3.63 2.99 17.08
N TYR A 8 -3.13 2.48 15.95
CA TYR A 8 -3.26 3.15 14.65
C TYR A 8 -4.56 2.80 13.92
N LEU A 9 -5.20 1.68 14.25
CA LEU A 9 -6.36 1.18 13.51
C LEU A 9 -7.63 1.96 13.85
N HIS A 10 -8.24 2.54 12.83
CA HIS A 10 -9.50 3.28 12.90
C HIS A 10 -10.57 2.63 12.03
N CYS A 11 -11.83 2.90 12.33
CA CYS A 11 -12.93 2.34 11.59
C CYS A 11 -12.91 2.86 10.13
N PRO A 12 -12.97 2.01 9.11
CA PRO A 12 -13.00 2.46 7.72
C PRO A 12 -14.27 3.24 7.35
N VAL A 13 -15.33 3.13 8.16
CA VAL A 13 -16.59 3.91 8.00
C VAL A 13 -16.58 5.19 8.82
N GLU A 14 -15.88 5.19 9.95
CA GLU A 14 -15.74 6.34 10.82
C GLU A 14 -14.25 6.56 11.11
N PRO A 15 -13.50 7.19 10.19
CA PRO A 15 -12.04 7.23 10.24
C PRO A 15 -11.45 7.96 11.45
N THR A 16 -12.27 8.68 12.20
CA THR A 16 -11.89 9.37 13.45
C THR A 16 -12.12 8.52 14.69
N VAL A 17 -12.78 7.36 14.56
CA VAL A 17 -13.09 6.46 15.68
C VAL A 17 -12.10 5.29 15.71
N PRO A 18 -11.30 5.14 16.79
CA PRO A 18 -10.36 4.04 16.92
C PRO A 18 -11.09 2.70 17.07
N LEU A 19 -10.45 1.63 16.61
CA LEU A 19 -10.94 0.27 16.80
C LEU A 19 -10.40 -0.31 18.09
N ARG A 20 -11.29 -0.90 18.89
CA ARG A 20 -10.91 -1.58 20.13
C ARG A 20 -10.88 -3.07 19.94
N LEU A 21 -9.84 -3.72 20.49
CA LEU A 21 -9.76 -5.16 20.55
C LEU A 21 -10.71 -5.68 21.64
N MET A 22 -11.64 -6.56 21.26
CA MET A 22 -12.55 -7.21 22.19
C MET A 22 -11.82 -8.28 23.03
N PRO A 23 -12.34 -8.63 24.24
CA PRO A 23 -11.84 -9.76 25.02
C PRO A 23 -11.82 -11.08 24.24
N GLY A 24 -10.94 -12.00 24.62
CA GLY A 24 -10.84 -13.33 24.02
C GLY A 24 -9.90 -13.44 22.81
N ALA A 25 -9.04 -12.44 22.58
CA ALA A 25 -8.00 -12.53 21.57
C ALA A 25 -6.93 -13.59 21.94
N ARG A 26 -6.35 -14.23 20.91
CA ARG A 26 -5.29 -15.24 21.06
C ARG A 26 -3.98 -14.70 20.54
N TYR A 27 -2.92 -14.92 21.31
CA TYR A 27 -1.56 -14.47 21.03
C TYR A 27 -0.64 -15.66 20.77
N GLY A 28 0.34 -15.48 19.89
CA GLY A 28 1.44 -16.41 19.69
C GLY A 28 2.53 -16.24 20.77
N LYS A 29 3.51 -17.16 20.77
CA LYS A 29 4.67 -17.10 21.68
C LYS A 29 5.56 -15.86 21.46
N ASP A 30 5.51 -15.31 20.25
CA ASP A 30 6.19 -14.09 19.81
C ASP A 30 5.46 -12.79 20.23
N GLY A 31 4.38 -12.91 20.99
CA GLY A 31 3.51 -11.79 21.40
C GLY A 31 2.62 -11.27 20.26
N ALA A 32 2.65 -11.89 19.08
CA ALA A 32 1.80 -11.46 17.97
C ALA A 32 0.36 -11.93 18.18
N LEU A 33 -0.60 -11.03 17.95
CA LEU A 33 -2.01 -11.37 17.89
C LEU A 33 -2.27 -12.30 16.69
N HIS A 34 -2.75 -13.51 16.98
CA HIS A 34 -3.08 -14.53 15.99
C HIS A 34 -4.57 -14.49 15.60
N SER A 35 -5.47 -14.28 16.56
CA SER A 35 -6.90 -14.13 16.28
C SER A 35 -7.57 -13.22 17.29
N GLY A 36 -8.63 -12.53 16.87
CA GLY A 36 -9.40 -11.63 17.74
C GLY A 36 -10.53 -10.95 16.99
N MET A 37 -11.19 -10.01 17.66
CA MET A 37 -12.24 -9.20 17.05
C MET A 37 -12.00 -7.73 17.41
N LEU A 38 -11.90 -6.88 16.40
CA LEU A 38 -11.91 -5.43 16.56
C LEU A 38 -13.36 -4.93 16.53
N HIS A 39 -13.64 -3.87 17.26
CA HIS A 39 -14.95 -3.26 17.35
C HIS A 39 -14.86 -1.73 17.24
N CYS A 40 -15.77 -1.14 16.47
CA CYS A 40 -16.00 0.30 16.47
C CYS A 40 -17.15 0.63 17.41
N GLU A 41 -16.89 1.45 18.43
CA GLU A 41 -17.88 1.85 19.44
C GLU A 41 -18.99 2.75 18.90
N SER A 42 -18.74 3.45 17.78
CA SER A 42 -19.71 4.38 17.19
C SER A 42 -20.65 3.67 16.20
N CYS A 43 -20.15 3.13 15.08
CA CYS A 43 -21.01 2.43 14.11
C CYS A 43 -21.37 0.98 14.50
N GLY A 44 -20.86 0.46 15.62
CA GLY A 44 -21.13 -0.90 16.09
C GLY A 44 -20.45 -2.03 15.31
N ARG A 45 -19.80 -1.74 14.17
CA ARG A 45 -19.18 -2.76 13.30
C ARG A 45 -18.07 -3.52 14.00
N ARG A 46 -17.88 -4.76 13.55
CA ARG A 46 -16.86 -5.69 14.06
C ARG A 46 -16.00 -6.21 12.91
N TYR A 47 -14.69 -6.28 13.15
CA TYR A 47 -13.70 -6.66 12.14
C TYR A 47 -12.80 -7.77 12.70
N PRO A 48 -12.82 -8.98 12.10
CA PRO A 48 -12.08 -10.10 12.66
C PRO A 48 -10.58 -9.97 12.38
N ILE A 49 -9.77 -10.42 13.32
CA ILE A 49 -8.35 -10.70 13.11
C ILE A 49 -8.20 -12.20 12.92
N ARG A 50 -7.63 -12.63 11.79
CA ARG A 50 -7.49 -14.04 11.41
C ARG A 50 -6.07 -14.31 10.94
N ALA A 51 -5.42 -15.31 11.53
CA ALA A 51 -4.01 -15.61 11.27
C ALA A 51 -3.13 -14.34 11.36
N GLY A 52 -3.44 -13.48 12.33
CA GLY A 52 -2.74 -12.23 12.56
C GLY A 52 -2.87 -11.16 11.47
N ILE A 53 -3.89 -11.23 10.63
CA ILE A 53 -4.27 -10.18 9.67
C ILE A 53 -5.63 -9.61 10.11
N ALA A 54 -5.74 -8.29 10.26
CA ALA A 54 -7.02 -7.65 10.53
C ALA A 54 -7.82 -7.50 9.23
N ASP A 55 -9.04 -8.03 9.19
CA ASP A 55 -9.92 -7.96 8.02
C ASP A 55 -10.95 -6.84 8.16
N LEU A 56 -10.62 -5.66 7.63
CA LEU A 56 -11.47 -4.47 7.66
C LEU A 56 -12.29 -4.29 6.38
N LEU A 57 -12.29 -5.29 5.49
CA LEU A 57 -13.16 -5.34 4.32
C LEU A 57 -14.34 -6.28 4.58
N PRO A 58 -15.52 -5.75 4.94
CA PRO A 58 -16.70 -6.57 5.12
C PRO A 58 -17.16 -7.08 3.74
N ARG A 59 -16.80 -8.34 3.42
CA ARG A 59 -17.24 -9.11 2.25
C ARG A 59 -17.01 -8.44 0.89
N GLN A 60 -15.83 -8.65 0.31
CA GLN A 60 -15.66 -8.57 -1.15
C GLN A 60 -16.11 -9.91 -1.75
N ARG A 61 -17.22 -9.94 -2.50
CA ARG A 61 -17.69 -11.15 -3.20
C ARG A 61 -17.02 -11.33 -4.58
N LEU A 62 -16.60 -10.23 -5.23
CA LEU A 62 -15.96 -10.21 -6.55
C LEU A 62 -14.93 -9.04 -6.63
N PRO A 63 -13.83 -9.18 -7.39
CA PRO A 63 -12.87 -8.10 -7.65
C PRO A 63 -13.50 -6.95 -8.48
N ASP A 64 -12.96 -5.74 -8.36
CA ASP A 64 -13.51 -4.55 -9.03
C ASP A 64 -13.11 -4.49 -10.53
N SER A 65 -12.15 -5.32 -10.97
CA SER A 65 -11.73 -5.44 -12.38
C SER A 65 -11.17 -6.83 -12.73
N ALA A 66 -11.09 -7.13 -14.03
CA ALA A 66 -10.49 -8.38 -14.53
C ALA A 66 -9.00 -8.51 -14.17
N THR A 67 -8.25 -7.40 -14.12
CA THR A 67 -6.85 -7.39 -13.67
C THR A 67 -6.75 -7.77 -12.19
N GLN A 68 -7.64 -7.25 -11.35
CA GLN A 68 -7.71 -7.63 -9.94
C GLN A 68 -8.09 -9.11 -9.73
N LEU A 69 -8.80 -9.74 -10.68
CA LEU A 69 -9.11 -11.17 -10.64
C LEU A 69 -7.83 -12.02 -10.64
N THR A 70 -6.82 -11.62 -11.40
CA THR A 70 -5.54 -12.34 -11.43
C THR A 70 -4.82 -12.23 -10.08
N ASN A 71 -4.94 -11.11 -9.36
CA ASN A 71 -4.33 -10.92 -8.03
C ASN A 71 -4.97 -11.77 -6.91
N TRP A 72 -6.12 -12.40 -7.18
CA TRP A 72 -6.74 -13.37 -6.27
C TRP A 72 -6.25 -14.81 -6.46
N LEU A 73 -5.49 -15.09 -7.52
CA LEU A 73 -4.94 -16.41 -7.76
C LEU A 73 -3.67 -16.63 -6.91
N PRO A 74 -3.54 -17.73 -6.14
CA PRO A 74 -2.35 -17.99 -5.32
C PRO A 74 -1.05 -18.08 -6.13
N ILE A 75 -1.13 -18.40 -7.42
CA ILE A 75 0.03 -18.55 -8.30
C ILE A 75 0.60 -17.21 -8.75
N THR A 76 -0.23 -16.20 -9.00
CA THR A 76 0.22 -14.84 -9.30
C THR A 76 0.87 -14.24 -8.06
N ALA A 77 0.29 -14.41 -6.86
CA ALA A 77 0.93 -13.99 -5.59
C ALA A 77 2.34 -14.56 -5.38
N ARG A 78 2.56 -15.80 -5.81
CA ARG A 78 3.85 -16.49 -5.68
C ARG A 78 4.87 -16.08 -6.76
N LEU A 79 4.39 -15.68 -7.93
CA LEU A 79 5.22 -15.36 -9.10
C LEU A 79 5.36 -13.85 -9.38
N TYR A 80 4.60 -12.99 -8.71
CA TYR A 80 4.54 -11.55 -8.98
C TYR A 80 5.90 -10.86 -8.82
N GLU A 81 6.53 -10.97 -7.65
CA GLU A 81 7.87 -10.39 -7.37
C GLU A 81 8.98 -11.04 -8.21
N ARG A 82 8.91 -12.35 -8.44
CA ARG A 82 10.00 -13.14 -9.05
C ARG A 82 9.98 -13.19 -10.58
N VAL A 83 8.81 -13.06 -11.19
CA VAL A 83 8.62 -13.34 -12.62
C VAL A 83 7.87 -12.22 -13.32
N TRP A 84 6.75 -11.75 -12.78
CA TRP A 84 5.91 -10.78 -13.48
C TRP A 84 6.53 -9.39 -13.47
N ARG A 85 6.89 -8.86 -12.29
CA ARG A 85 7.47 -7.52 -12.15
C ARG A 85 8.81 -7.34 -12.89
N PRO A 86 9.80 -8.26 -12.80
CA PRO A 86 11.06 -8.14 -13.53
C PRO A 86 10.94 -8.29 -15.05
N ARG A 87 9.86 -8.90 -15.56
CA ARG A 87 9.64 -9.10 -17.01
C ARG A 87 8.69 -8.08 -17.63
N ALA A 88 7.65 -7.68 -16.90
CA ALA A 88 6.66 -6.71 -17.36
C ALA A 88 7.19 -5.27 -17.29
N LEU A 89 7.98 -4.91 -16.27
CA LEU A 89 8.52 -3.54 -16.16
C LEU A 89 9.46 -3.19 -17.33
N PRO A 90 10.43 -4.03 -17.74
CA PRO A 90 11.25 -3.71 -18.90
C PRO A 90 10.46 -3.66 -20.20
N LEU A 91 9.48 -4.55 -20.37
CA LEU A 91 8.60 -4.56 -21.53
C LEU A 91 7.73 -3.29 -21.63
N LEU A 92 7.20 -2.83 -20.50
CA LEU A 92 6.32 -1.65 -20.43
C LEU A 92 7.08 -0.33 -20.41
N SER A 93 8.25 -0.29 -19.78
CA SER A 93 9.04 0.93 -19.58
C SER A 93 10.15 1.15 -20.62
N GLY A 94 10.54 0.11 -21.36
CA GLY A 94 11.68 0.14 -22.28
C GLY A 94 13.04 0.20 -21.58
N ALA A 95 13.09 0.07 -20.24
CA ALA A 95 14.31 0.08 -19.44
C ALA A 95 14.29 -1.04 -18.38
N ALA A 96 15.44 -1.65 -18.10
CA ALA A 96 15.55 -2.57 -16.98
C ALA A 96 15.45 -1.78 -15.66
N LEU A 97 14.27 -1.80 -15.05
CA LEU A 97 14.06 -1.27 -13.72
C LEU A 97 14.37 -2.37 -12.72
N ASP A 98 15.61 -2.35 -12.21
CA ASP A 98 16.07 -3.28 -11.18
C ASP A 98 15.66 -2.78 -9.79
N TYR A 99 15.37 -3.73 -8.90
CA TYR A 99 15.02 -3.45 -7.50
C TYR A 99 16.14 -2.71 -6.76
N ASP A 100 17.38 -2.92 -7.19
CA ASP A 100 18.57 -2.27 -6.64
C ASP A 100 18.59 -0.75 -6.83
N TYR A 101 17.76 -0.20 -7.72
CA TYR A 101 17.59 1.25 -7.88
C TYR A 101 16.36 1.80 -7.14
N GLU A 102 15.26 1.04 -7.14
CA GLU A 102 13.98 1.46 -6.57
C GLU A 102 14.01 1.50 -5.04
N LEU A 103 14.57 0.46 -4.41
CA LEU A 103 14.55 0.34 -2.95
C LEU A 103 15.43 1.39 -2.25
N PRO A 104 16.61 1.79 -2.76
CA PRO A 104 17.35 2.91 -2.19
C PRO A 104 16.62 4.25 -2.31
N LEU A 105 15.89 4.51 -3.41
CA LEU A 105 15.03 5.70 -3.52
C LEU A 105 13.94 5.67 -2.46
N LEU A 106 13.24 4.55 -2.29
CA LEU A 106 12.23 4.38 -1.26
C LEU A 106 12.81 4.58 0.16
N THR A 107 13.87 3.85 0.49
CA THR A 107 14.43 3.76 1.85
C THR A 107 15.24 4.98 2.26
N GLY A 108 15.97 5.61 1.33
CA GLY A 108 16.65 6.89 1.56
C GLY A 108 15.68 8.04 1.83
N LEU A 109 14.46 7.95 1.31
CA LEU A 109 13.41 8.95 1.48
C LEU A 109 12.47 8.65 2.66
N ALA A 110 12.45 7.40 3.13
CA ALA A 110 11.61 6.91 4.22
C ALA A 110 12.20 7.13 5.64
N HIS A 111 13.08 8.10 5.80
CA HIS A 111 13.39 8.65 7.13
C HIS A 111 12.43 9.80 7.43
N ALA A 112 11.46 9.56 8.32
CA ALA A 112 10.67 10.62 8.91
C ALA A 112 11.39 11.16 10.16
N PRO A 113 11.58 12.49 10.28
CA PRO A 113 12.13 13.07 11.50
C PRO A 113 11.16 12.81 12.67
N GLY A 114 11.46 11.81 13.50
CA GLY A 114 10.67 11.44 14.68
C GLY A 114 10.07 10.03 14.69
N GLY A 115 10.26 9.21 13.63
CA GLY A 115 9.70 7.86 13.57
C GLY A 115 8.19 7.84 13.30
N GLY A 116 7.47 6.89 13.88
CA GLY A 116 6.01 6.78 13.82
C GLY A 116 5.49 5.74 12.83
N LEU A 117 4.22 5.90 12.42
CA LEU A 117 3.55 4.95 11.54
C LEU A 117 4.01 5.09 10.09
N ILE A 118 4.43 3.97 9.51
CA ILE A 118 4.71 3.82 8.08
C ILE A 118 3.61 2.95 7.46
N VAL A 119 2.98 3.41 6.39
CA VAL A 119 1.92 2.67 5.70
C VAL A 119 2.33 2.35 4.26
N ASP A 120 2.38 1.07 3.92
CA ASP A 120 2.53 0.58 2.55
C ASP A 120 1.15 0.21 1.99
N VAL A 121 0.62 1.04 1.10
CA VAL A 121 -0.74 0.93 0.55
C VAL A 121 -0.72 0.16 -0.76
N ALA A 122 -1.60 -0.84 -0.85
CA ALA A 122 -1.56 -1.87 -1.89
C ALA A 122 -0.20 -2.59 -1.88
N CYS A 123 0.18 -3.06 -0.69
CA CYS A 123 1.51 -3.62 -0.41
C CYS A 123 1.80 -4.91 -1.16
N SER A 124 0.80 -5.59 -1.73
CA SER A 124 0.95 -6.85 -2.44
C SER A 124 1.66 -7.89 -1.55
N SER A 125 2.74 -8.53 -2.01
CA SER A 125 3.57 -9.42 -1.18
C SER A 125 4.52 -8.70 -0.20
N GLY A 126 4.41 -7.38 -0.06
CA GLY A 126 5.03 -6.59 1.00
C GLY A 126 6.47 -6.16 0.75
N LEU A 127 6.94 -6.14 -0.50
CA LEU A 127 8.33 -5.74 -0.84
C LEU A 127 8.73 -4.41 -0.20
N TYR A 128 7.89 -3.38 -0.36
CA TYR A 128 8.14 -2.05 0.20
C TYR A 128 8.06 -2.06 1.72
N ALA A 129 7.00 -2.62 2.31
CA ALA A 129 6.90 -2.80 3.76
C ALA A 129 8.14 -3.50 4.36
N ARG A 130 8.65 -4.56 3.72
CA ARG A 130 9.86 -5.29 4.14
C ARG A 130 11.14 -4.45 4.02
N ALA A 131 11.27 -3.63 2.98
CA ALA A 131 12.40 -2.72 2.83
C ALA A 131 12.36 -1.58 3.87
N LEU A 132 11.18 -1.02 4.12
CA LEU A 132 10.96 0.06 5.09
C LEU A 132 11.20 -0.39 6.52
N GLU A 133 10.75 -1.60 6.88
CA GLU A 133 10.99 -2.18 8.21
C GLU A 133 12.49 -2.40 8.47
N ARG A 134 13.26 -2.83 7.46
CA ARG A 134 14.72 -2.92 7.58
C ARG A 134 15.35 -1.53 7.76
N ALA A 135 14.94 -0.59 6.91
CA ALA A 135 15.55 0.74 6.85
C ALA A 135 15.28 1.59 8.11
N ARG A 136 14.14 1.40 8.79
CA ARG A 136 13.85 2.14 10.03
C ARG A 136 14.72 1.70 11.22
N GLY A 137 15.28 0.48 11.17
CA GLY A 137 16.07 -0.09 12.27
C GLY A 137 15.33 -0.01 13.61
N SER A 138 15.98 0.60 14.61
CA SER A 138 15.44 0.76 15.97
C SER A 138 14.56 2.01 16.16
N ALA A 139 14.27 2.78 15.11
CA ALA A 139 13.41 3.96 15.23
C ALA A 139 12.01 3.57 15.75
N ALA A 140 11.48 4.37 16.68
CA ALA A 140 10.14 4.16 17.23
C ALA A 140 9.08 4.23 16.11
N GLY A 141 8.02 3.43 16.25
CA GLY A 141 6.95 3.34 15.26
C GLY A 141 6.68 1.91 14.81
N HIS A 142 5.88 1.78 13.74
CA HIS A 142 5.45 0.49 13.23
C HIS A 142 5.20 0.56 11.72
N VAL A 143 5.48 -0.54 11.00
CA VAL A 143 5.14 -0.67 9.58
C VAL A 143 3.84 -1.46 9.44
N ILE A 144 2.88 -0.88 8.71
CA ILE A 144 1.62 -1.54 8.35
C ILE A 144 1.51 -1.66 6.83
N GLY A 145 1.44 -2.90 6.34
CA GLY A 145 1.09 -3.20 4.96
C GLY A 145 -0.42 -3.33 4.80
N VAL A 146 -0.99 -2.64 3.81
CA VAL A 146 -2.42 -2.67 3.49
C VAL A 146 -2.63 -3.22 2.10
N ASP A 147 -3.54 -4.19 1.96
CA ASP A 147 -3.98 -4.69 0.64
C ASP A 147 -5.42 -5.20 0.71
N HIS A 148 -6.13 -5.26 -0.42
CA HIS A 148 -7.46 -5.83 -0.48
C HIS A 148 -7.44 -7.35 -0.67
N ALA A 149 -6.36 -7.89 -1.25
CA ALA A 149 -6.19 -9.29 -1.59
C ALA A 149 -5.61 -10.10 -0.41
N MET A 150 -6.47 -10.87 0.27
CA MET A 150 -6.04 -11.75 1.37
C MET A 150 -4.90 -12.73 1.01
N PRO A 151 -4.84 -13.32 -0.21
CA PRO A 151 -3.70 -14.17 -0.59
C PRO A 151 -2.36 -13.43 -0.58
N MET A 152 -2.33 -12.16 -1.02
CA MET A 152 -1.14 -11.32 -1.02
C MET A 152 -0.68 -11.02 0.40
N LEU A 153 -1.60 -10.62 1.28
CA LEU A 153 -1.28 -10.36 2.69
C LEU A 153 -0.73 -11.59 3.40
N ARG A 154 -1.27 -12.79 3.11
CA ARG A 154 -0.72 -14.05 3.66
C ARG A 154 0.68 -14.32 3.14
N GLN A 155 0.96 -14.05 1.88
CA GLN A 155 2.32 -14.18 1.33
C GLN A 155 3.27 -13.17 1.96
N ALA A 156 2.85 -11.90 2.08
CA ALA A 156 3.62 -10.84 2.69
C ALA A 156 3.97 -11.15 4.15
N GLN A 157 2.99 -11.66 4.91
CA GLN A 157 3.20 -12.10 6.29
C GLN A 157 4.23 -13.23 6.38
N ARG A 158 4.14 -14.25 5.52
CA ARG A 158 5.12 -15.35 5.51
C ARG A 158 6.53 -14.87 5.20
N LEU A 159 6.68 -13.99 4.20
CA LEU A 159 7.98 -13.44 3.82
C LEU A 159 8.56 -12.57 4.94
N ALA A 160 7.74 -11.70 5.55
CA ALA A 160 8.16 -10.89 6.70
C ALA A 160 8.61 -11.76 7.89
N GLN A 161 7.86 -12.83 8.20
CA GLN A 161 8.22 -13.77 9.27
C GLN A 161 9.52 -14.53 8.98
N ALA A 162 9.71 -15.00 7.73
CA ALA A 162 10.95 -15.66 7.32
C ALA A 162 12.17 -14.73 7.40
N GLU A 163 11.96 -13.43 7.25
CA GLU A 163 12.98 -12.39 7.37
C GLU A 163 13.13 -11.84 8.81
N GLY A 164 12.36 -12.34 9.78
CA GLY A 164 12.38 -11.86 11.17
C GLY A 164 11.81 -10.45 11.37
N LEU A 165 11.04 -9.94 10.41
CA LEU A 165 10.54 -8.56 10.38
C LEU A 165 9.21 -8.41 11.12
N ARG A 166 9.08 -7.33 11.91
CA ARG A 166 7.90 -7.05 12.74
C ARG A 166 6.86 -6.18 12.01
N ILE A 167 6.33 -6.68 10.89
CA ILE A 167 5.33 -5.95 10.09
C ILE A 167 3.91 -6.44 10.41
N SER A 168 2.96 -5.51 10.53
CA SER A 168 1.54 -5.85 10.65
C SER A 168 0.82 -5.70 9.30
N PHE A 169 -0.12 -6.59 9.02
CA PHE A 169 -0.86 -6.60 7.76
C PHE A 169 -2.34 -6.40 7.99
N VAL A 170 -2.94 -5.55 7.16
CA VAL A 170 -4.34 -5.12 7.27
C VAL A 170 -5.02 -5.28 5.93
N ARG A 171 -6.18 -5.93 5.92
CA ARG A 171 -7.00 -6.03 4.73
C ARG A 171 -7.96 -4.84 4.63
N ALA A 172 -7.67 -3.92 3.72
CA ALA A 172 -8.47 -2.72 3.45
C ALA A 172 -8.34 -2.27 1.99
N LYS A 173 -9.29 -1.45 1.51
CA LYS A 173 -9.24 -0.81 0.20
C LYS A 173 -8.41 0.48 0.28
N ALA A 174 -7.63 0.78 -0.76
CA ALA A 174 -6.86 2.04 -0.84
C ALA A 174 -7.75 3.29 -0.78
N GLN A 175 -9.02 3.15 -1.20
CA GLN A 175 -10.04 4.20 -1.19
C GLN A 175 -10.68 4.42 0.20
N ALA A 176 -10.45 3.53 1.17
CA ALA A 176 -11.00 3.61 2.52
C ALA A 176 -9.99 3.08 3.55
N LEU A 177 -8.94 3.86 3.79
CA LEU A 177 -7.83 3.46 4.66
C LEU A 177 -8.22 3.53 6.15
N PRO A 178 -7.96 2.49 6.96
CA PRO A 178 -8.41 2.39 8.34
C PRO A 178 -7.44 3.07 9.32
N PHE A 179 -7.09 4.33 9.05
CA PHE A 179 -6.20 5.13 9.89
C PHE A 179 -6.79 6.53 10.12
N ALA A 180 -6.45 7.13 11.25
CA ALA A 180 -6.82 8.50 11.55
C ALA A 180 -6.19 9.49 10.55
N PRO A 181 -6.85 10.64 10.28
CA PRO A 181 -6.22 11.72 9.53
C PRO A 181 -4.89 12.15 10.18
N GLY A 182 -3.86 12.38 9.37
CA GLY A 182 -2.58 12.89 9.85
C GLY A 182 -1.76 11.95 10.75
N SER A 183 -2.00 10.64 10.69
CA SER A 183 -1.39 9.65 11.60
C SER A 183 -0.12 8.96 11.05
N ALA A 184 0.06 8.92 9.73
CA ALA A 184 1.17 8.23 9.08
C ALA A 184 2.28 9.22 8.73
N SER A 185 3.50 8.99 9.23
CA SER A 185 4.65 9.83 8.88
C SER A 185 5.15 9.55 7.47
N ILE A 186 5.00 8.30 7.01
CA ILE A 186 5.33 7.87 5.65
C ILE A 186 4.18 7.06 5.08
N VAL A 187 3.82 7.37 3.83
CA VAL A 187 2.86 6.60 3.03
C VAL A 187 3.52 6.19 1.73
N THR A 188 3.38 4.94 1.33
CA THR A 188 3.98 4.42 0.10
C THR A 188 2.95 3.68 -0.72
N MET A 189 3.05 3.73 -2.05
CA MET A 189 2.23 2.94 -2.96
C MET A 189 3.08 2.56 -4.18
N GLY A 190 3.39 1.28 -4.31
CA GLY A 190 4.25 0.74 -5.35
C GLY A 190 3.47 0.11 -6.50
N GLY A 191 3.34 0.78 -7.63
CA GLY A 191 2.88 0.18 -8.89
C GLY A 191 1.39 -0.19 -8.94
N SER A 192 0.61 0.19 -7.93
CA SER A 192 -0.80 -0.23 -7.81
C SER A 192 -1.81 0.84 -8.22
N LEU A 193 -1.40 2.12 -8.35
CA LEU A 193 -2.33 3.21 -8.67
C LEU A 193 -3.09 2.97 -9.98
N ASN A 194 -2.43 2.35 -10.96
CA ASN A 194 -2.98 2.02 -12.28
C ASN A 194 -4.10 0.97 -12.22
N GLU A 195 -4.15 0.15 -11.17
CA GLU A 195 -5.11 -0.95 -11.01
C GLU A 195 -6.29 -0.59 -10.09
N ILE A 196 -6.24 0.60 -9.48
CA ILE A 196 -7.25 1.10 -8.57
C ILE A 196 -8.33 1.82 -9.37
N GLY A 197 -9.55 1.26 -9.39
CA GLY A 197 -10.65 1.80 -10.19
C GLY A 197 -11.10 3.23 -9.84
N ASP A 198 -10.81 3.70 -8.63
CA ASP A 198 -10.98 5.11 -8.23
C ASP A 198 -9.66 5.64 -7.65
N SER A 199 -8.75 5.98 -8.56
CA SER A 199 -7.43 6.54 -8.22
C SER A 199 -7.57 7.89 -7.49
N HIS A 200 -8.63 8.66 -7.77
CA HIS A 200 -8.92 9.92 -7.10
C HIS A 200 -9.16 9.71 -5.60
N ALA A 201 -10.07 8.81 -5.24
CA ALA A 201 -10.36 8.49 -3.85
C ALA A 201 -9.12 7.90 -3.14
N ALA A 202 -8.34 7.06 -3.84
CA ALA A 202 -7.10 6.54 -3.28
C ALA A 202 -6.09 7.64 -2.95
N LEU A 203 -5.79 8.54 -3.88
CA LEU A 203 -4.86 9.66 -3.64
C LEU A 203 -5.35 10.58 -2.51
N ALA A 204 -6.67 10.82 -2.43
CA ALA A 204 -7.27 11.56 -1.32
C ALA A 204 -7.05 10.87 0.03
N GLN A 205 -7.14 9.52 0.08
CA GLN A 205 -6.82 8.77 1.30
C GLN A 205 -5.34 8.84 1.66
N LEU A 206 -4.43 8.75 0.69
CA LEU A 206 -2.98 8.91 0.95
C LEU A 206 -2.72 10.26 1.63
N ARG A 207 -3.29 11.35 1.09
CA ARG A 207 -3.19 12.68 1.69
C ARG A 207 -3.84 12.74 3.08
N ARG A 208 -5.01 12.15 3.25
CA ARG A 208 -5.78 12.22 4.50
C ARG A 208 -4.98 11.64 5.66
N ILE A 209 -4.38 10.46 5.47
CA ILE A 209 -3.66 9.78 6.56
C ILE A 209 -2.26 10.36 6.78
N LEU A 210 -1.70 11.08 5.80
CA LEU A 210 -0.35 11.63 5.90
C LEU A 210 -0.28 12.75 6.95
N ALA A 211 0.60 12.57 7.93
CA ALA A 211 0.91 13.53 8.97
C ALA A 211 1.49 14.83 8.39
N PRO A 212 1.39 15.97 9.10
CA PRO A 212 2.09 17.19 8.71
C PRO A 212 3.59 16.94 8.53
N LYS A 213 4.17 17.52 7.47
CA LYS A 213 5.55 17.27 7.00
C LYS A 213 5.85 15.81 6.62
N GLY A 214 4.86 14.94 6.59
CA GLY A 214 4.98 13.53 6.21
C GLY A 214 5.32 13.37 4.72
N ARG A 215 5.86 12.20 4.38
CA ARG A 215 6.34 11.88 3.02
C ARG A 215 5.46 10.84 2.36
N CYS A 216 5.09 11.09 1.10
CA CYS A 216 4.37 10.13 0.26
C CYS A 216 5.26 9.71 -0.90
N PHE A 217 5.61 8.41 -0.97
CA PHE A 217 6.33 7.84 -2.10
C PHE A 217 5.37 7.09 -3.01
N LEU A 218 5.31 7.48 -4.28
CA LEU A 218 4.40 6.91 -5.27
C LEU A 218 5.19 6.40 -6.46
N MET A 219 5.03 5.13 -6.78
CA MET A 219 5.43 4.56 -8.06
C MET A 219 4.17 4.23 -8.88
N CYS A 220 4.12 4.71 -10.12
CA CYS A 220 3.03 4.39 -11.05
C CYS A 220 3.49 4.45 -12.51
N LEU A 221 2.64 3.93 -13.40
CA LEU A 221 2.78 4.07 -14.86
C LEU A 221 1.99 5.30 -15.34
N VAL A 222 2.60 6.16 -16.14
CA VAL A 222 1.96 7.34 -16.72
C VAL A 222 1.58 7.15 -18.17
N ALA A 223 0.72 8.03 -18.69
CA ALA A 223 0.34 8.04 -20.10
C ALA A 223 1.58 8.13 -21.01
N SER A 224 1.62 7.28 -22.04
CA SER A 224 2.73 7.22 -22.98
C SER A 224 2.70 8.39 -23.97
N ALA A 225 3.88 8.96 -24.25
CA ALA A 225 4.05 9.97 -25.29
C ALA A 225 4.21 9.35 -26.70
N GLN A 226 4.47 8.04 -26.80
CA GLN A 226 4.65 7.36 -28.08
C GLN A 226 3.32 6.82 -28.63
N PRO A 227 3.05 6.93 -29.95
CA PRO A 227 1.81 6.44 -30.55
C PRO A 227 1.54 4.96 -30.29
N SER A 228 2.55 4.11 -30.45
CA SER A 228 2.48 2.67 -30.18
C SER A 228 2.15 2.38 -28.71
N GLY A 229 2.82 3.07 -27.78
CA GLY A 229 2.56 2.96 -26.34
C GLY A 229 1.14 3.41 -25.97
N ARG A 230 0.60 4.47 -26.60
CA ARG A 230 -0.79 4.89 -26.39
C ARG A 230 -1.79 3.85 -26.88
N ALA A 231 -1.54 3.24 -28.04
CA ALA A 231 -2.40 2.18 -28.55
C ALA A 231 -2.46 0.99 -27.59
N LEU A 232 -1.30 0.56 -27.07
CA LEU A 232 -1.22 -0.50 -26.06
C LEU A 232 -1.95 -0.11 -24.76
N GLN A 233 -1.72 1.10 -24.24
CA GLN A 233 -2.40 1.57 -23.03
C GLN A 233 -3.92 1.64 -23.20
N ARG A 234 -4.44 2.05 -24.36
CA ARG A 234 -5.89 2.03 -24.64
C ARG A 234 -6.48 0.62 -24.56
N LEU A 235 -5.78 -0.38 -25.11
CA LEU A 235 -6.20 -1.78 -25.01
C LEU A 235 -6.19 -2.24 -23.54
N LEU A 236 -5.14 -1.92 -22.80
CA LEU A 236 -5.02 -2.23 -21.37
C LEU A 236 -6.11 -1.54 -20.52
N SER A 237 -6.53 -0.33 -20.89
CA SER A 237 -7.61 0.39 -20.23
C SER A 237 -8.97 -0.27 -20.38
N LEU A 238 -9.22 -1.05 -21.44
CA LEU A 238 -10.43 -1.89 -21.53
C LEU A 238 -10.48 -2.95 -20.42
N GLY A 239 -9.32 -3.37 -19.90
CA GLY A 239 -9.19 -4.25 -18.74
C GLY A 239 -9.31 -3.53 -17.38
N GLY A 240 -9.54 -2.21 -17.37
CA GLY A 240 -9.69 -1.40 -16.17
C GLY A 240 -8.40 -0.74 -15.66
N LEU A 241 -7.34 -0.70 -16.47
CA LEU A 241 -6.11 0.04 -16.11
C LEU A 241 -6.23 1.53 -16.44
N GLU A 242 -5.87 2.38 -15.49
CA GLU A 242 -5.81 3.83 -15.67
C GLU A 242 -4.37 4.31 -15.86
N PHE A 243 -4.12 5.16 -16.86
CA PHE A 243 -2.81 5.77 -17.11
C PHE A 243 -2.94 7.30 -17.14
N LEU A 244 -2.63 7.94 -16.02
CA LEU A 244 -2.72 9.39 -15.90
C LEU A 244 -1.54 10.08 -16.62
N PRO A 245 -1.77 11.21 -17.31
CA PRO A 245 -0.68 12.09 -17.70
C PRO A 245 0.09 12.57 -16.46
N LEU A 246 1.42 12.60 -16.55
CA LEU A 246 2.28 12.98 -15.42
C LEU A 246 1.96 14.39 -14.88
N ALA A 247 1.69 15.34 -15.77
CA ALA A 247 1.30 16.70 -15.38
C ALA A 247 -0.01 16.70 -14.57
N SER A 248 -1.00 15.93 -14.99
CA SER A 248 -2.28 15.79 -14.29
C SER A 248 -2.13 15.13 -12.92
N LEU A 249 -1.28 14.10 -12.82
CA LEU A 249 -0.94 13.47 -11.53
C LEU A 249 -0.30 14.49 -10.57
N ASN A 250 0.71 15.23 -11.03
CA ASN A 250 1.41 16.23 -10.22
C ASN A 250 0.47 17.37 -9.79
N GLN A 251 -0.39 17.87 -10.69
CA GLN A 251 -1.38 18.89 -10.38
C GLN A 251 -2.41 18.39 -9.35
N ARG A 252 -2.86 17.13 -9.48
CA ARG A 252 -3.79 16.52 -8.53
C ARG A 252 -3.16 16.41 -7.14
N MET A 253 -1.93 15.92 -7.04
CA MET A 253 -1.21 15.85 -5.77
C MET A 253 -1.04 17.24 -5.15
N LEU A 254 -0.70 18.25 -5.96
CA LEU A 254 -0.61 19.63 -5.51
C LEU A 254 -1.95 20.17 -4.97
N SER A 255 -3.08 19.88 -5.65
CA SER A 255 -4.42 20.29 -5.20
C SER A 255 -4.85 19.62 -3.88
N LEU A 256 -4.30 18.45 -3.58
CA LEU A 256 -4.45 17.78 -2.28
C LEU A 256 -3.51 18.36 -1.21
N GLY A 257 -2.68 19.36 -1.56
CA GLY A 257 -1.70 19.96 -0.67
C GLY A 257 -0.40 19.16 -0.55
N LEU A 258 -0.10 18.26 -1.49
CA LEU A 258 1.15 17.50 -1.53
C LEU A 258 2.10 18.12 -2.55
N ARG A 259 3.22 18.67 -2.07
CA ARG A 259 4.24 19.29 -2.92
C ARG A 259 5.22 18.24 -3.42
N LEU A 260 5.54 18.28 -4.71
CA LEU A 260 6.56 17.42 -5.30
C LEU A 260 7.94 17.84 -4.79
N ARG A 261 8.71 16.88 -4.29
CA ARG A 261 10.07 17.07 -3.75
C ARG A 261 11.13 16.51 -4.67
N ALA A 262 10.86 15.34 -5.26
CA ALA A 262 11.73 14.69 -6.23
C ALA A 262 10.89 13.78 -7.13
N GLN A 263 11.31 13.63 -8.39
CA GLN A 263 10.65 12.77 -9.35
C GLN A 263 11.67 12.17 -10.31
N TRP A 264 11.62 10.86 -10.49
CA TRP A 264 12.42 10.12 -11.46
C TRP A 264 11.50 9.44 -12.45
N ARG A 265 11.92 9.41 -13.71
CA ARG A 265 11.12 8.85 -14.80
C ARG A 265 11.98 7.95 -15.68
N TYR A 266 11.48 6.75 -15.92
CA TYR A 266 12.08 5.75 -16.79
C TYR A 266 11.02 5.26 -17.76
N GLY A 267 11.02 5.85 -18.97
CA GLY A 267 9.95 5.64 -19.95
C GLY A 267 8.59 6.11 -19.41
N ILE A 268 7.68 5.16 -19.20
CA ILE A 268 6.36 5.42 -18.61
C ILE A 268 6.31 5.18 -17.10
N VAL A 269 7.36 4.66 -16.49
CA VAL A 269 7.39 4.45 -15.03
C VAL A 269 7.88 5.73 -14.37
N THR A 270 7.18 6.15 -13.31
CA THR A 270 7.56 7.31 -12.52
C THR A 270 7.65 6.96 -11.05
N PHE A 271 8.69 7.44 -10.39
CA PHE A 271 8.85 7.45 -8.94
C PHE A 271 8.74 8.88 -8.47
N SER A 272 7.83 9.17 -7.55
CA SER A 272 7.55 10.52 -7.08
C SER A 272 7.58 10.56 -5.58
N LEU A 273 8.34 11.51 -5.04
CA LEU A 273 8.31 11.86 -3.62
C LEU A 273 7.51 13.15 -3.46
N TYR A 274 6.45 13.07 -2.68
CA TYR A 274 5.66 14.22 -2.26
C TYR A 274 5.78 14.45 -0.75
N GLN A 275 5.49 15.68 -0.32
CA GLN A 275 5.47 16.08 1.09
C GLN A 275 4.26 16.98 1.36
N SER A 276 3.58 16.76 2.49
CA SER A 276 2.48 17.62 3.00
C SER A 276 2.98 18.94 3.60
#